data_AF-A0A9Q0UQY1-F1
#
_entry.id   AF-A0A9Q0UQY1-F1
#
_cell.length_a   1.000
_cell.length_b   1.000
_cell.length_c   1.000
_cell.angle_alpha   90.00
_cell.angle_beta   90.00
_cell.angle_gamma   90.00
#
_symmetry.space_group_name_H-M   'P 1'
#
loop_
_entity.id
_entity.type
_entity.pdbx_description
1 polymer ?
#
loop_
_entity_poly.entity_id
_entity_poly.type
_entity_poly.pdbx_seq_one_letter_code
_entity_poly.pdbx_strand_id
1 'polypeptide(L)'
;MSDARVLAEQQIWAAVTEGARNQAFNCTNGDVFTWKSMWKVLCEVFDVEFVGYEESDEKFDWVAMMKGKGKVWDEIVEKYGLLETKMEDIASLEALHVVLHLGFQHVCSMNKSRELGFLGHADTLKSIPMWVGRMREMKIIP
;
A
#
# COMPACT_ATOMS: atom_id res chain seq x y z
N MET A 1 4.85 0.85 6.41
CA MET A 1 3.54 1.07 5.76
C MET A 1 2.79 2.12 6.55
N SER A 2 2.06 2.99 5.87
CA SER A 2 1.31 4.09 6.48
C SER A 2 -0.01 4.24 5.75
N ASP A 3 -1.10 3.96 6.44
CA ASP A 3 -2.46 4.16 5.95
C ASP A 3 -2.69 5.67 5.75
N ALA A 4 -3.28 6.04 4.61
CA ALA A 4 -3.50 7.44 4.27
C ALA A 4 -4.36 8.18 5.31
N ARG A 5 -5.27 7.49 6.00
CA ARG A 5 -6.10 8.05 7.09
C ARG A 5 -5.25 8.37 8.31
N VAL A 6 -4.36 7.46 8.73
CA VAL A 6 -3.43 7.71 9.85
C VAL A 6 -2.50 8.88 9.53
N LEU A 7 -2.01 8.95 8.29
CA LEU A 7 -1.20 10.09 7.85
C LEU A 7 -1.98 11.40 7.92
N ALA A 8 -3.21 11.43 7.42
CA ALA A 8 -4.06 12.62 7.48
C ALA A 8 -4.37 13.02 8.94
N GLU A 9 -4.73 12.06 9.80
CA GLU A 9 -4.96 12.27 11.22
C GLU A 9 -3.72 12.84 11.92
N GLN A 10 -2.53 12.33 11.61
CA GLN A 10 -1.28 12.83 12.22
C GLN A 10 -0.95 14.25 11.75
N GLN A 11 -1.20 14.59 10.48
CA GLN A 11 -1.02 15.95 9.97
C GLN A 11 -1.99 16.94 10.66
N ILE A 12 -3.26 16.55 10.81
CA ILE A 12 -4.27 17.35 11.53
C ILE A 12 -3.84 17.53 12.99
N TRP A 13 -3.47 16.44 13.67
CA TRP A 13 -2.98 16.46 15.04
C TRP A 13 -1.79 17.42 15.20
N ALA A 14 -0.80 17.33 14.32
CA ALA A 14 0.39 18.19 14.37
C ALA A 14 0.04 19.68 14.15
N ALA A 15 -0.97 19.97 13.32
CA ALA A 15 -1.41 21.34 13.04
C ALA A 15 -2.11 22.00 14.25
N VAL A 16 -2.82 21.21 15.08
CA VAL A 16 -3.62 21.74 16.20
C VAL A 16 -2.99 21.53 17.58
N THR A 17 -1.92 20.74 17.68
CA THR A 17 -1.25 20.44 18.96
C THR A 17 -0.06 21.35 19.18
N GLU A 18 -0.10 22.20 20.22
CA GLU A 18 0.97 23.16 20.52
C GLU A 18 2.34 22.47 20.68
N GLY A 19 2.39 21.36 21.43
CA GLY A 19 3.63 20.58 21.65
C GLY A 19 4.18 19.86 20.40
N ALA A 20 3.41 19.82 19.30
CA ALA A 20 3.83 19.21 18.03
C ALA A 20 4.43 20.22 17.03
N ARG A 21 4.36 21.52 17.33
CA ARG A 21 4.87 22.57 16.43
C ARG A 21 6.38 22.47 16.24
N ASN A 22 6.85 22.75 15.02
CA ASN A 22 8.27 22.73 14.64
C ASN A 22 8.96 21.38 14.91
N GLN A 23 8.23 20.28 14.84
CA GLN A 23 8.76 18.94 15.02
C GLN A 23 8.64 18.12 13.74
N ALA A 24 9.69 17.37 13.43
CA ALA A 24 9.60 16.26 12.48
C ALA A 24 9.13 14.99 13.21
N PHE A 25 8.18 14.28 12.60
CA PHE A 25 7.63 13.02 13.09
C PHE A 25 7.66 11.95 12.00
N ASN A 26 7.98 10.71 12.40
CA ASN A 26 7.64 9.55 11.58
C ASN A 26 6.11 9.37 11.58
N CYS A 27 5.59 8.73 10.54
CA CYS A 27 4.19 8.30 10.45
C CYS A 27 4.14 6.89 9.90
N THR A 28 3.76 5.93 10.74
CA THR A 28 3.49 4.53 10.35
C THR A 28 2.24 4.03 11.06
N ASN A 29 1.72 2.89 10.60
CA ASN A 29 0.53 2.25 11.19
C ASN A 29 0.68 1.83 12.65
N GLY A 30 1.93 1.73 13.14
CA GLY A 30 2.22 1.35 14.52
C GLY A 30 2.36 -0.16 14.74
N ASP A 31 2.14 -0.97 13.72
CA ASP A 31 2.36 -2.42 13.67
C ASP A 31 3.47 -2.81 12.67
N VAL A 32 3.73 -4.12 12.55
CA VAL A 32 4.65 -4.71 11.58
C VAL A 32 3.96 -5.85 10.81
N PHE A 33 4.40 -6.10 9.59
CA PHE A 33 3.88 -7.16 8.73
C PHE A 33 5.00 -7.81 7.92
N THR A 34 4.70 -8.95 7.29
CA THR A 34 5.58 -9.57 6.28
C THR A 34 4.90 -9.54 4.91
N TRP A 35 5.68 -9.40 3.84
CA TRP A 35 5.18 -9.45 2.47
C TRP A 35 4.39 -10.74 2.20
N LYS A 36 4.83 -11.88 2.74
CA LYS A 36 4.10 -13.16 2.67
C LYS A 36 2.68 -13.06 3.26
N SER A 37 2.51 -12.36 4.39
CA SER A 37 1.20 -12.19 5.02
C SER A 37 0.31 -11.23 4.22
N MET A 38 0.88 -10.15 3.70
CA MET A 38 0.18 -9.21 2.81
C MET A 38 -0.28 -9.89 1.51
N TRP A 39 0.58 -10.72 0.91
CA TRP A 39 0.27 -11.45 -0.32
C TRP A 39 -0.91 -12.40 -0.15
N LYS A 40 -0.98 -13.12 0.98
CA LYS A 40 -2.14 -13.96 1.32
C LYS A 40 -3.44 -13.17 1.33
N VAL A 41 -3.45 -12.01 2.00
CA VAL A 41 -4.64 -11.14 2.06
C VAL A 41 -5.04 -10.63 0.67
N LEU A 42 -4.07 -10.28 -0.18
CA LEU A 42 -4.36 -9.88 -1.56
C LEU A 42 -4.97 -11.03 -2.37
N CYS A 43 -4.41 -12.24 -2.28
CA CYS A 43 -4.96 -13.42 -2.94
C CYS A 43 -6.41 -13.70 -2.53
N GLU A 44 -6.71 -13.61 -1.23
CA GLU A 44 -8.08 -13.77 -0.71
C GLU A 44 -9.02 -12.67 -1.21
N VAL A 45 -8.59 -11.41 -1.22
CA VAL A 45 -9.42 -10.26 -1.63
C VAL A 45 -9.76 -10.25 -3.12
N PHE A 46 -8.86 -10.76 -3.95
CA PHE A 46 -9.03 -10.85 -5.40
C PHE A 46 -9.48 -12.23 -5.88
N ASP A 47 -9.71 -13.18 -4.97
CA ASP A 47 -10.12 -14.56 -5.25
C ASP A 47 -9.19 -15.26 -6.26
N VAL A 48 -7.89 -15.22 -5.98
CA VAL A 48 -6.84 -15.87 -6.78
C VAL A 48 -6.04 -16.86 -5.93
N GLU A 49 -5.49 -17.88 -6.59
CA GLU A 49 -4.65 -18.87 -5.92
C GLU A 49 -3.43 -18.23 -5.24
N PHE A 50 -3.18 -18.64 -4.00
CA PHE A 50 -1.97 -18.25 -3.30
C PHE A 50 -0.77 -19.06 -3.82
N VAL A 51 0.11 -18.40 -4.55
CA VAL A 51 1.45 -18.91 -4.88
C VAL A 51 2.47 -18.22 -3.98
N GLY A 52 3.18 -19.00 -3.18
CA GLY A 52 4.22 -18.51 -2.29
C GLY A 52 5.47 -18.07 -3.05
N TYR A 53 6.32 -17.27 -2.40
CA TYR A 53 7.65 -16.98 -2.92
C TYR A 53 8.50 -18.25 -2.94
N GLU A 54 9.10 -18.56 -4.09
CA GLU A 54 10.10 -19.60 -4.25
C GLU A 54 11.49 -18.97 -4.23
N GLU A 55 12.41 -19.55 -3.45
CA GLU A 55 13.79 -19.06 -3.42
C GLU A 55 14.50 -19.42 -4.73
N SER A 56 14.84 -18.38 -5.51
CA SER A 56 15.64 -18.49 -6.74
C SER A 56 16.77 -17.45 -6.76
N ASP A 57 17.87 -17.78 -7.43
CA ASP A 57 18.95 -16.82 -7.69
C ASP A 57 18.50 -15.68 -8.60
N GLU A 58 17.50 -15.93 -9.44
CA GLU A 58 16.86 -14.92 -10.27
C GLU A 58 15.77 -14.19 -9.48
N LYS A 59 15.90 -12.87 -9.35
CA LYS A 59 14.90 -11.99 -8.75
C LYS A 59 13.74 -11.74 -9.72
N PHE A 60 12.51 -11.75 -9.21
CA PHE A 60 11.32 -11.53 -10.03
C PHE A 60 11.25 -10.10 -10.58
N ASP A 61 11.29 -9.95 -11.91
CA ASP A 61 11.18 -8.64 -12.55
C ASP A 61 9.71 -8.23 -12.81
N TRP A 62 9.15 -7.50 -11.85
CA TRP A 62 7.81 -6.91 -11.96
C TRP A 62 7.62 -6.00 -13.16
N VAL A 63 8.63 -5.21 -13.54
CA VAL A 63 8.52 -4.26 -14.65
C VAL A 63 8.47 -5.02 -15.97
N ALA A 64 9.35 -6.01 -16.15
CA ALA A 64 9.34 -6.87 -17.32
C ALA A 64 8.04 -7.70 -17.41
N MET A 65 7.57 -8.26 -16.29
CA MET A 65 6.35 -9.07 -16.27
C MET A 65 5.10 -8.26 -16.69
N MET A 66 5.02 -7.01 -16.25
CA MET A 66 3.86 -6.14 -16.53
C MET A 66 3.99 -5.39 -17.86
N LYS A 67 5.15 -5.45 -18.52
CA LYS A 67 5.41 -4.81 -19.81
C LYS A 67 4.39 -5.28 -20.86
N GLY A 68 3.77 -4.32 -21.54
CA GLY A 68 2.80 -4.59 -22.60
C GLY A 68 1.40 -5.00 -22.14
N LYS A 69 1.13 -5.06 -20.83
CA LYS A 69 -0.21 -5.37 -20.30
C LYS A 69 -1.20 -4.20 -20.32
N GLY A 70 -0.80 -3.03 -20.81
CA GLY A 70 -1.69 -1.85 -20.93
C GLY A 70 -2.97 -2.13 -21.72
N LYS A 71 -2.89 -2.89 -22.81
CA LYS A 71 -4.09 -3.28 -23.59
C LYS A 71 -5.05 -4.18 -22.81
N VAL A 72 -4.51 -5.09 -21.98
CA VAL A 72 -5.33 -5.93 -21.11
C VAL A 72 -6.04 -5.07 -20.06
N TRP A 73 -5.38 -4.03 -19.56
CA TRP A 73 -6.03 -3.07 -18.67
C TRP A 73 -7.14 -2.28 -19.37
N ASP A 74 -6.91 -1.80 -20.59
CA ASP A 74 -7.94 -1.12 -21.40
C ASP A 74 -9.20 -2.01 -21.57
N GLU A 75 -9.02 -3.30 -21.86
CA GLU A 75 -10.13 -4.28 -21.96
C GLU A 75 -10.86 -4.48 -20.62
N ILE A 76 -10.14 -4.48 -19.49
CA ILE A 76 -10.74 -4.56 -18.14
C ILE A 76 -11.57 -3.31 -17.86
N VAL A 77 -11.05 -2.12 -18.17
CA VAL A 77 -11.75 -0.85 -17.97
C VAL A 77 -13.08 -0.84 -18.74
N GLU A 78 -13.04 -1.23 -20.02
CA GLU A 78 -14.25 -1.31 -20.87
C GLU A 78 -15.24 -2.36 -20.33
N LYS A 79 -14.77 -3.58 -20.06
CA LYS A 79 -15.61 -4.70 -19.63
C LYS A 79 -16.36 -4.43 -18.33
N TYR A 80 -15.70 -3.80 -17.36
CA TYR A 80 -16.26 -3.56 -16.02
C TYR A 80 -16.83 -2.14 -15.85
N GLY A 81 -16.76 -1.29 -16.89
CA GLY A 81 -17.27 0.09 -16.84
C GLY A 81 -16.58 0.93 -15.77
N LEU A 82 -15.25 0.80 -15.71
CA LEU A 82 -14.39 1.49 -14.75
C LEU A 82 -14.14 2.95 -15.15
N LEU A 83 -13.53 3.71 -14.25
CA LEU A 83 -12.97 5.02 -14.57
C LEU A 83 -11.92 4.86 -15.67
N GLU A 84 -12.04 5.68 -16.71
CA GLU A 84 -11.11 5.65 -17.84
C GLU A 84 -9.71 6.06 -17.38
N THR A 85 -8.82 5.07 -17.31
CA THR A 85 -7.45 5.19 -16.79
C THR A 85 -6.52 4.33 -17.63
N LYS A 86 -5.28 4.76 -17.79
CA LYS A 86 -4.20 3.91 -18.27
C LYS A 86 -3.55 3.16 -17.12
N MET A 87 -2.91 2.04 -17.42
CA MET A 87 -2.29 1.19 -16.38
C MET A 87 -1.24 1.99 -15.60
N GLU A 88 -0.47 2.82 -16.30
CA GLU A 88 0.53 3.74 -15.75
C GLU A 88 -0.04 4.84 -14.84
N ASP A 89 -1.33 5.19 -14.96
CA ASP A 89 -1.97 6.18 -14.10
C ASP A 89 -2.24 5.63 -12.69
N ILE A 90 -2.44 4.32 -12.58
CA ILE A 90 -2.88 3.66 -11.33
C ILE A 90 -1.86 2.66 -10.78
N ALA A 91 -0.80 2.33 -11.52
CA ALA A 91 0.23 1.38 -11.13
C ALA A 91 1.63 1.96 -11.32
N SER A 92 2.38 2.11 -10.23
CA SER A 92 3.79 2.50 -10.24
C SER A 92 4.70 1.26 -10.13
N LEU A 93 4.93 0.58 -11.24
CA LEU A 93 5.62 -0.71 -11.30
C LEU A 93 7.10 -0.62 -10.89
N GLU A 94 7.78 0.47 -11.23
CA GLU A 94 9.17 0.72 -10.85
C GLU A 94 9.30 0.90 -9.34
N ALA A 95 8.37 1.63 -8.73
CA ALA A 95 8.33 1.82 -7.28
C ALA A 95 8.05 0.49 -6.55
N LEU A 96 7.08 -0.30 -7.06
CA LEU A 96 6.80 -1.63 -6.55
C LEU A 96 8.03 -2.55 -6.64
N HIS A 97 8.70 -2.55 -7.79
CA HIS A 97 9.92 -3.33 -8.01
C HIS A 97 10.99 -2.95 -6.99
N VAL A 98 11.28 -1.67 -6.77
CA VAL A 98 12.28 -1.24 -5.78
C VAL A 98 11.90 -1.69 -4.37
N VAL A 99 10.65 -1.47 -3.95
CA VAL A 99 10.19 -1.78 -2.59
C VAL A 99 10.25 -3.28 -2.28
N LEU A 100 9.87 -4.14 -3.22
CA LEU A 100 9.91 -5.60 -3.04
C LEU A 100 11.33 -6.18 -3.09
N HIS A 101 12.32 -5.42 -3.56
CA HIS A 101 13.73 -5.83 -3.62
C HIS A 101 14.61 -5.26 -2.51
N LEU A 102 14.04 -4.53 -1.54
CA LEU A 102 14.77 -4.11 -0.35
C LEU A 102 15.26 -5.35 0.42
N GLY A 103 16.58 -5.48 0.58
CA GLY A 103 17.21 -6.56 1.34
C GLY A 103 17.09 -6.42 2.86
N PHE A 104 16.24 -5.51 3.34
CA PHE A 104 16.04 -5.22 4.76
C PHE A 104 14.59 -4.83 5.04
N GLN A 105 14.18 -4.97 6.30
CA GLN A 105 12.89 -4.47 6.76
C GLN A 105 12.99 -3.00 7.14
N HIS A 106 12.30 -2.13 6.38
CA HIS A 106 12.26 -0.71 6.68
C HIS A 106 11.19 -0.42 7.76
N VAL A 107 11.62 -0.27 9.01
CA VAL A 107 10.76 0.00 10.18
C VAL A 107 11.09 1.37 10.75
N CYS A 108 10.06 2.13 11.13
CA CYS A 108 10.22 3.45 11.75
C CYS A 108 9.54 3.47 13.13
N SER A 109 10.11 4.23 14.07
CA SER A 109 9.55 4.37 15.41
C SER A 109 8.45 5.44 15.46
N MET A 110 7.34 5.12 16.13
CA MET A 110 6.25 6.04 16.45
C MET A 110 6.34 6.62 17.87
N ASN A 111 7.40 6.32 18.63
CA ASN A 111 7.50 6.70 20.05
C ASN A 111 7.38 8.20 20.25
N LYS A 112 8.09 9.02 19.46
CA LYS A 112 8.02 10.49 19.55
C LYS A 112 6.59 11.03 19.40
N SER A 113 5.83 10.51 18.44
CA SER A 113 4.44 10.92 18.24
C SER A 113 3.56 10.48 19.41
N ARG A 114 3.75 9.25 19.91
CA ARG A 114 2.99 8.70 21.05
C ARG A 114 3.27 9.44 22.36
N GLU A 115 4.54 9.76 22.62
CA GLU A 115 4.97 10.55 23.78
C GLU A 115 4.36 11.96 23.79
N LEU A 116 4.06 12.50 22.62
CA LEU A 116 3.38 13.80 22.45
C LEU A 116 1.85 13.66 22.28
N GLY A 117 1.30 12.46 22.48
CA GLY A 117 -0.14 12.21 22.56
C GLY A 117 -0.82 11.76 21.27
N PHE A 118 -0.09 11.54 20.17
CA PHE A 118 -0.66 10.94 18.96
C PHE A 118 -0.74 9.42 19.09
N LEU A 119 -1.97 8.90 19.23
CA LEU A 119 -2.26 7.47 19.39
C LEU A 119 -2.95 6.85 18.16
N GLY A 120 -3.02 7.59 17.05
CA GLY A 120 -3.54 7.09 15.78
C GLY A 120 -2.73 5.88 15.30
N HIS A 121 -3.43 4.84 14.89
CA HIS A 121 -2.86 3.59 14.41
C HIS A 121 -3.84 2.90 13.47
N ALA A 122 -3.33 1.97 12.68
CA ALA A 122 -4.15 1.12 11.84
C ALA A 122 -3.61 -0.31 11.86
N ASP A 123 -4.49 -1.30 11.72
CA ASP A 123 -4.08 -2.67 11.43
C ASP A 123 -3.75 -2.74 9.93
N THR A 124 -2.48 -2.98 9.61
CA THR A 124 -1.99 -2.94 8.24
C THR A 124 -2.71 -3.96 7.35
N LEU A 125 -2.95 -5.17 7.83
CA LEU A 125 -3.56 -6.23 7.02
C LEU A 125 -5.06 -6.00 6.85
N LYS A 126 -5.77 -5.53 7.90
CA LYS A 126 -7.20 -5.17 7.79
C LYS A 126 -7.44 -3.94 6.91
N SER A 127 -6.45 -3.07 6.76
CA SER A 127 -6.56 -1.89 5.89
C SER A 127 -6.61 -2.25 4.41
N ILE A 128 -6.05 -3.40 4.00
CA ILE A 128 -5.99 -3.82 2.58
C ILE A 128 -7.40 -4.05 1.99
N PRO A 129 -8.25 -4.95 2.54
CA PRO A 129 -9.61 -5.13 2.02
C PRO A 129 -10.43 -3.83 2.01
N MET A 130 -10.23 -2.97 3.01
CA MET A 130 -10.92 -1.68 3.08
C MET A 130 -10.51 -0.77 1.91
N TRP A 131 -9.20 -0.59 1.67
CA TRP A 131 -8.73 0.24 0.55
C TRP A 131 -9.10 -0.34 -0.82
N VAL A 132 -9.05 -1.67 -0.98
CA VAL A 132 -9.57 -2.33 -2.19
C VAL A 132 -11.06 -2.05 -2.36
N GLY A 133 -11.86 -2.17 -1.30
CA GLY A 133 -13.28 -1.81 -1.32
C GLY A 133 -13.52 -0.36 -1.74
N ARG A 134 -12.74 0.60 -1.22
CA ARG A 134 -12.82 2.01 -1.62
C ARG A 134 -12.48 2.22 -3.09
N MET A 135 -11.44 1.55 -3.61
CA MET A 135 -11.11 1.63 -5.05
C MET A 135 -12.20 1.03 -5.94
N ARG A 136 -12.88 -0.04 -5.49
CA ARG A 136 -14.06 -0.60 -6.17
C ARG A 136 -15.25 0.36 -6.16
N GLU A 137 -15.55 0.98 -5.01
CA GLU A 137 -16.59 2.02 -4.90
C GLU A 137 -16.33 3.19 -5.86
N MET A 138 -15.06 3.57 -6.02
CA MET A 138 -14.61 4.62 -6.94
C MET A 138 -14.51 4.15 -8.40
N LYS A 139 -14.80 2.87 -8.68
CA LYS A 139 -14.65 2.23 -10.00
C LYS A 139 -13.25 2.34 -10.60
N ILE A 140 -12.20 2.37 -9.78
CA ILE A 140 -10.81 2.34 -10.27
C ILE A 140 -10.39 0.91 -10.64
N ILE A 141 -10.89 -0.06 -9.88
CA ILE A 141 -10.71 -1.49 -10.12
C ILE A 141 -12.07 -2.21 -10.09
N PRO A 142 -12.18 -3.42 -10.67
CA PRO A 142 -13.39 -4.24 -10.58
C PRO A 142 -13.75 -4.65 -9.14
#